data_AF-A0A7K2QLW0-F1
#
_entry.id   AF-A0A7K2QLW0-F1
#
_cell.length_a   1.000
_cell.length_b   1.000
_cell.length_c   1.000
_cell.angle_alpha   90.00
_cell.angle_beta   90.00
_cell.angle_gamma   90.00
#
_symmetry.space_group_name_H-M   'P 1'
#
loop_
_entity.id
_entity.type
_entity.pdbx_description
1 polymer ?
#
loop_
_entity_poly.entity_id
_entity_poly.type
_entity_poly.pdbx_seq_one_letter_code
_entity_poly.pdbx_strand_id
1 'polypeptide(L)'
;FPAKLRGARWTRDVDPAASPLRLYRNGEPLLATTAPTPADLLSYGDPQLTLGARLEGGKPTDPLTGTLEEVRIWRTVRTREQILDNLFTRLRGDKQDLLGYWTFDRDSTAATTTSVRDEGLRGNNLAFSTKRPRILLSTAPVSTDTAQVRSALADVRTPFHDTVSGAPAASEYADLQFDSKGETRGVLKRCYGFVRDGRWHLVTGYKVGDLTTEWVGQAQFDPQLMGYIEGAPPVPSENLTGKPDGFLGASSVEFTEADQVVHSLSASKTRSTN
;
A
#
# COMPACT_ATOMS: atom_id res chain seq x y z
N PHE A 1 -42.10 9.19 6.71
CA PHE A 1 -40.93 9.07 7.59
C PHE A 1 -40.17 7.80 7.22
N PRO A 2 -39.03 7.87 6.51
CA PRO A 2 -38.28 6.64 6.22
C PRO A 2 -37.69 6.09 7.52
N ALA A 3 -37.82 4.78 7.72
CA ALA A 3 -37.35 4.09 8.91
C ALA A 3 -35.84 4.26 9.08
N LYS A 4 -35.42 4.61 10.30
CA LYS A 4 -34.00 4.81 10.64
C LYS A 4 -33.44 3.50 11.20
N LEU A 5 -32.61 2.81 10.43
CA LEU A 5 -31.90 1.62 10.90
C LEU A 5 -30.99 2.01 12.08
N ARG A 6 -31.20 1.40 13.25
CA ARG A 6 -30.30 1.52 14.41
C ARG A 6 -29.55 0.21 14.61
N GLY A 7 -28.22 0.29 14.70
CA GLY A 7 -27.37 -0.87 14.95
C GLY A 7 -27.03 -1.72 13.72
N ALA A 8 -27.38 -1.27 12.51
CA ALA A 8 -26.92 -1.92 11.28
C ALA A 8 -25.39 -1.76 11.16
N ARG A 9 -24.67 -2.88 11.21
CA ARG A 9 -23.27 -2.94 10.83
C ARG A 9 -23.20 -3.39 9.38
N TRP A 10 -22.77 -2.51 8.49
CA TRP A 10 -22.43 -2.91 7.13
C TRP A 10 -21.27 -3.91 7.20
N THR A 11 -21.56 -5.17 6.91
CA THR A 11 -20.54 -6.19 6.69
C THR A 11 -20.24 -6.20 5.19
N ARG A 12 -18.96 -6.13 4.84
CA ARG A 12 -18.52 -6.38 3.47
C ARG A 12 -18.74 -7.87 3.22
N ASP A 13 -19.89 -8.21 2.65
CA ASP A 13 -20.19 -9.56 2.20
C ASP A 13 -20.11 -9.57 0.68
N VAL A 14 -19.38 -10.55 0.14
CA VAL A 14 -19.30 -10.72 -1.31
C VAL A 14 -20.51 -11.56 -1.67
N ASP A 15 -21.67 -10.91 -1.82
CA ASP A 15 -22.86 -11.59 -2.32
C ASP A 15 -22.52 -12.11 -3.73
N PRO A 16 -22.44 -13.44 -3.92
CA PRO A 16 -22.05 -14.03 -5.21
C PRO A 16 -23.13 -13.83 -6.29
N ALA A 17 -24.37 -13.51 -5.91
CA ALA A 17 -25.45 -13.17 -6.84
C ALA A 17 -25.44 -11.68 -7.23
N ALA A 18 -24.92 -10.80 -6.37
CA ALA A 18 -24.84 -9.36 -6.62
C ALA A 18 -23.43 -8.85 -7.00
N SER A 19 -22.39 -9.65 -6.84
CA SER A 19 -21.00 -9.27 -7.11
C SER A 19 -20.47 -9.97 -8.37
N PRO A 20 -20.06 -9.23 -9.42
CA PRO A 20 -19.49 -9.85 -10.60
C PRO A 20 -18.14 -10.50 -10.27
N LEU A 21 -17.98 -11.78 -10.62
CA LEU A 21 -16.67 -12.44 -10.63
C LEU A 21 -15.83 -11.88 -11.79
N ARG A 22 -14.65 -11.35 -11.47
CA ARG A 22 -13.68 -10.86 -12.45
C ARG A 22 -12.41 -11.67 -12.34
N LEU A 23 -12.04 -12.35 -13.42
CA LEU A 23 -10.77 -13.05 -13.51
C LEU A 23 -9.72 -12.18 -14.20
N TYR A 24 -8.51 -12.22 -13.66
CA TYR A 24 -7.34 -11.56 -14.24
C TYR A 24 -6.25 -12.60 -14.47
N ARG A 25 -5.54 -12.47 -15.60
CA ARG A 25 -4.34 -13.24 -15.89
C ARG A 25 -3.21 -12.27 -16.19
N ASN A 26 -2.13 -12.35 -15.44
CA ASN A 26 -0.99 -11.42 -15.53
C ASN A 26 -1.41 -9.94 -15.43
N GLY A 27 -2.41 -9.64 -14.58
CA GLY A 27 -2.94 -8.29 -14.39
C GLY A 27 -3.93 -7.81 -15.46
N GLU A 28 -4.12 -8.57 -16.54
CA GLU A 28 -5.10 -8.25 -17.59
C GLU A 28 -6.45 -8.94 -17.33
N PRO A 29 -7.58 -8.23 -17.48
CA PRO A 29 -8.90 -8.81 -17.30
C PRO A 29 -9.19 -9.84 -18.41
N LEU A 30 -9.73 -10.99 -18.04
CA LEU A 30 -10.26 -11.95 -19.00
C LEU A 30 -11.67 -11.51 -19.39
N LEU A 31 -11.87 -11.17 -20.67
CA LEU A 31 -13.09 -10.53 -21.20
C LEU A 31 -14.36 -11.41 -21.17
N ALA A 32 -14.25 -12.66 -20.73
CA ALA A 32 -15.31 -13.67 -20.85
C ALA A 32 -15.60 -14.40 -19.53
N THR A 33 -15.76 -13.68 -18.43
CA THR A 33 -16.47 -14.24 -17.27
C THR A 33 -17.97 -13.99 -17.44
N THR A 34 -18.65 -14.94 -18.10
CA THR A 34 -20.09 -15.11 -17.87
C THR A 34 -20.31 -15.28 -16.38
N ALA A 35 -21.39 -14.70 -15.85
CA ALA A 35 -21.79 -14.97 -14.47
C ALA A 35 -21.90 -16.49 -14.29
N PRO A 36 -21.32 -17.06 -13.22
CA PRO A 36 -21.41 -18.49 -12.98
C PRO A 36 -22.88 -18.89 -12.96
N THR A 37 -23.22 -19.90 -13.72
CA THR A 37 -24.55 -20.52 -13.67
C THR A 37 -24.63 -21.44 -12.46
N PRO A 38 -25.83 -21.82 -11.97
CA PRO A 38 -25.96 -22.81 -10.90
C PRO A 38 -25.25 -24.14 -11.21
N ALA A 39 -25.05 -24.48 -12.49
CA ALA A 39 -24.30 -25.66 -12.91
C ALA A 39 -22.77 -25.50 -12.75
N ASP A 40 -22.25 -24.27 -12.73
CA ASP A 40 -20.83 -23.96 -12.48
C ASP A 40 -20.49 -23.94 -10.98
N LEU A 41 -21.51 -23.95 -10.11
CA LEU A 41 -21.37 -23.94 -8.67
C LEU A 41 -21.30 -25.37 -8.14
N LEU A 42 -20.08 -25.90 -8.04
CA LEU A 42 -19.83 -27.13 -7.29
C LEU A 42 -20.10 -26.91 -5.79
N SER A 43 -20.46 -27.99 -5.08
CA SER A 43 -20.43 -27.99 -3.61
C SER A 43 -19.03 -27.56 -3.14
N TYR A 44 -18.97 -26.65 -2.17
CA TYR A 44 -17.71 -26.15 -1.61
C TYR A 44 -16.99 -27.20 -0.74
N GLY A 45 -17.58 -28.39 -0.58
CA GLY A 45 -17.02 -29.47 0.24
C GLY A 45 -17.15 -29.20 1.73
N ASP A 46 -16.15 -29.58 2.50
CA ASP A 46 -16.10 -29.32 3.94
C ASP A 46 -16.05 -27.79 4.20
N PRO A 47 -16.66 -27.28 5.29
CA PRO A 47 -16.76 -25.85 5.57
C PRO A 47 -15.44 -25.24 6.09
N GLN A 48 -14.39 -25.27 5.25
CA GLN A 48 -13.06 -24.77 5.55
C GLN A 48 -12.33 -24.28 4.29
N LEU A 49 -11.23 -23.54 4.47
CA LEU A 49 -10.33 -23.18 3.38
C LEU A 49 -9.28 -24.29 3.18
N THR A 50 -9.24 -24.84 1.96
CA THR A 50 -8.17 -25.76 1.52
C THR A 50 -7.48 -25.18 0.29
N LEU A 51 -6.15 -25.24 0.26
CA LEU A 51 -5.36 -24.85 -0.91
C LEU A 51 -4.79 -26.09 -1.61
N GLY A 52 -4.84 -26.09 -2.94
CA GLY A 52 -4.26 -27.16 -3.76
C GLY A 52 -5.10 -28.44 -3.88
N ALA A 53 -6.31 -28.46 -3.31
CA ALA A 53 -7.32 -29.51 -3.48
C ALA A 53 -8.68 -29.01 -2.95
N ARG A 54 -9.75 -29.74 -3.24
CA ARG A 54 -11.02 -29.67 -2.52
C ARG A 54 -11.01 -30.68 -1.37
N LEU A 55 -11.66 -30.39 -0.24
CA LEU A 55 -11.84 -31.38 0.83
C LEU A 55 -13.30 -31.81 0.90
N GLU A 56 -13.55 -33.11 0.96
CA GLU A 56 -14.90 -33.69 1.06
C GLU A 56 -14.87 -34.86 2.05
N GLY A 57 -15.57 -34.71 3.19
CA GLY A 57 -15.56 -35.71 4.26
C GLY A 57 -14.17 -35.94 4.84
N GLY A 58 -13.34 -34.89 4.95
CA GLY A 58 -11.96 -34.96 5.42
C GLY A 58 -10.96 -35.51 4.40
N LYS A 59 -11.39 -35.83 3.17
CA LYS A 59 -10.52 -36.40 2.14
C LYS A 59 -10.25 -35.40 1.00
N PRO A 60 -9.00 -35.24 0.57
CA PRO A 60 -8.68 -34.39 -0.57
C PRO A 60 -9.20 -35.02 -1.87
N THR A 61 -9.95 -34.24 -2.62
CA THR A 61 -10.48 -34.50 -3.96
C THR A 61 -9.98 -33.41 -4.92
N ASP A 62 -9.95 -33.70 -6.22
CA ASP A 62 -9.57 -32.75 -7.27
C ASP A 62 -8.23 -32.00 -7.00
N PRO A 63 -7.11 -32.73 -6.81
CA PRO A 63 -5.83 -32.11 -6.49
C PRO A 63 -5.33 -31.22 -7.63
N LEU A 64 -4.81 -30.05 -7.28
CA LEU A 64 -4.17 -29.15 -8.22
C LEU A 64 -2.96 -29.82 -8.87
N THR A 65 -2.95 -29.87 -10.20
CA THR A 65 -1.76 -30.21 -10.97
C THR A 65 -1.00 -28.93 -11.29
N GLY A 66 -0.15 -28.49 -10.36
CA GLY A 66 0.58 -27.23 -10.50
C GLY A 66 1.32 -26.81 -9.24
N THR A 67 1.77 -25.57 -9.24
CA THR A 67 2.53 -24.96 -8.15
C THR A 67 1.81 -23.70 -7.67
N LEU A 68 1.77 -23.51 -6.35
CA LEU A 68 1.19 -22.33 -5.72
C LEU A 68 2.29 -21.49 -5.09
N GLU A 69 2.13 -20.17 -5.20
CA GLU A 69 3.02 -19.20 -4.58
C GLU A 69 2.26 -17.89 -4.34
N GLU A 70 2.63 -17.16 -3.28
CA GLU A 70 2.05 -15.84 -2.95
C GLU A 70 0.51 -15.81 -2.90
N VAL A 71 -0.13 -16.83 -2.32
CA VAL A 71 -1.60 -16.92 -2.25
C VAL A 71 -2.12 -15.90 -1.24
N ARG A 72 -3.04 -15.04 -1.69
CA ARG A 72 -3.60 -13.93 -0.91
C ARG A 72 -5.12 -13.93 -1.02
N ILE A 73 -5.80 -13.74 0.11
CA ILE A 73 -7.26 -13.57 0.18
C ILE A 73 -7.54 -12.23 0.84
N TRP A 74 -8.35 -11.40 0.20
CA TRP A 74 -8.71 -10.07 0.66
C TRP A 74 -10.19 -9.99 1.00
N ARG A 75 -10.52 -9.20 2.01
CA ARG A 75 -11.90 -8.83 2.39
C ARG A 75 -12.51 -7.82 1.42
N THR A 76 -11.68 -7.14 0.63
CA THR A 76 -12.11 -6.08 -0.28
C THR A 76 -11.76 -6.43 -1.71
N VAL A 77 -12.59 -5.96 -2.64
CA VAL A 77 -12.27 -5.98 -4.07
C VAL A 77 -10.99 -5.17 -4.29
N ARG A 78 -10.07 -5.76 -5.05
CA ARG A 78 -8.83 -5.12 -5.49
C ARG A 78 -9.04 -4.54 -6.89
N THR A 79 -8.59 -3.30 -7.10
CA THR A 79 -8.59 -2.69 -8.43
C THR A 79 -7.53 -3.31 -9.32
N ARG A 80 -7.61 -3.11 -10.64
CA ARG A 80 -6.60 -3.63 -11.57
C ARG A 80 -5.22 -3.05 -11.26
N GLU A 81 -5.15 -1.77 -10.92
CA GLU A 81 -3.94 -1.05 -10.54
C GLU A 81 -3.33 -1.69 -9.29
N GLN A 82 -4.14 -1.98 -8.27
CA GLN A 82 -3.70 -2.68 -7.07
C GLN A 82 -3.22 -4.12 -7.35
N ILE A 83 -3.80 -4.80 -8.34
CA ILE A 83 -3.34 -6.13 -8.75
C ILE A 83 -1.96 -6.01 -9.42
N LEU A 84 -1.82 -5.10 -10.39
CA LEU A 84 -0.57 -4.85 -11.13
C LEU A 84 0.57 -4.44 -10.18
N ASP A 85 0.30 -3.51 -9.27
CA ASP A 85 1.28 -3.00 -8.30
C ASP A 85 1.85 -4.10 -7.37
N ASN A 86 1.12 -5.20 -7.17
CA ASN A 86 1.49 -6.29 -6.26
C ASN A 86 1.73 -7.63 -6.98
N LEU A 87 1.70 -7.65 -8.32
CA LEU A 87 1.72 -8.89 -9.11
C LEU A 87 3.06 -9.62 -9.01
N PHE A 88 4.17 -8.86 -8.98
CA PHE A 88 5.54 -9.37 -9.03
C PHE A 88 6.34 -9.04 -7.76
N THR A 89 5.65 -8.63 -6.71
CA THR A 89 6.28 -8.20 -5.46
C THR A 89 5.60 -8.87 -4.29
N ARG A 90 6.35 -9.03 -3.20
CA ARG A 90 5.76 -9.39 -1.90
C ARG A 90 4.99 -8.19 -1.36
N LEU A 91 3.91 -8.45 -0.63
CA LEU A 91 3.13 -7.39 0.00
C LEU A 91 3.97 -6.65 1.04
N ARG A 92 4.23 -5.36 0.77
CA ARG A 92 4.86 -4.43 1.71
C ARG A 92 3.77 -3.53 2.30
N GLY A 93 3.29 -3.85 3.49
CA GLY A 93 2.24 -3.09 4.17
C GLY A 93 0.81 -3.47 3.77
N ASP A 94 -0.16 -2.61 4.11
CA ASP A 94 -1.59 -2.74 3.77
C ASP A 94 -2.27 -4.07 4.10
N LYS A 95 -1.90 -4.71 5.23
CA LYS A 95 -2.45 -6.03 5.59
C LYS A 95 -3.81 -5.99 6.30
N GLN A 96 -4.42 -4.82 6.48
CA GLN A 96 -5.63 -4.65 7.31
C GLN A 96 -6.86 -5.38 6.76
N ASP A 97 -7.04 -5.31 5.43
CA ASP A 97 -8.12 -6.00 4.72
C ASP A 97 -7.71 -7.40 4.22
N LEU A 98 -6.51 -7.87 4.59
CA LEU A 98 -6.02 -9.20 4.24
C LEU A 98 -6.66 -10.24 5.17
N LEU A 99 -7.29 -11.26 4.58
CA LEU A 99 -7.88 -12.39 5.29
C LEU A 99 -6.89 -13.55 5.46
N GLY A 100 -5.97 -13.73 4.52
CA GLY A 100 -4.90 -14.70 4.61
C GLY A 100 -3.84 -14.45 3.55
N TYR A 101 -2.59 -14.75 3.88
CA TYR A 101 -1.45 -14.59 3.00
C TYR A 101 -0.41 -15.67 3.25
N TRP A 102 -0.25 -16.57 2.29
CA TRP A 102 0.69 -17.67 2.36
C TRP A 102 1.74 -17.51 1.26
N THR A 103 2.96 -17.15 1.66
CA THR A 103 4.10 -16.97 0.74
C THR A 103 4.75 -18.30 0.34
N PHE A 104 4.56 -19.34 1.16
CA PHE A 104 5.22 -20.64 1.03
C PHE A 104 6.75 -20.58 1.12
N ASP A 105 7.26 -19.65 1.94
CA ASP A 105 8.70 -19.51 2.20
C ASP A 105 9.29 -20.59 3.10
N ARG A 106 10.60 -20.48 3.39
CA ARG A 106 11.38 -21.43 4.20
C ARG A 106 10.69 -21.82 5.50
N ASP A 107 10.10 -20.86 6.22
CA ASP A 107 9.42 -21.14 7.49
C ASP A 107 8.18 -22.04 7.33
N SER A 108 7.56 -22.02 6.15
CA SER A 108 6.42 -22.87 5.78
C SER A 108 6.81 -24.15 5.03
N THR A 109 8.09 -24.31 4.65
CA THR A 109 8.56 -25.40 3.77
C THR A 109 9.70 -26.21 4.36
N ALA A 110 10.18 -25.90 5.57
CA ALA A 110 11.15 -26.75 6.25
C ALA A 110 10.55 -28.14 6.58
N ALA A 111 11.39 -29.18 6.58
CA ALA A 111 10.94 -30.55 6.85
C ALA A 111 10.30 -30.70 8.25
N THR A 112 10.73 -29.89 9.21
CA THR A 112 10.23 -29.88 10.60
C THR A 112 8.97 -29.04 10.78
N THR A 113 8.60 -28.20 9.81
CA THR A 113 7.42 -27.33 9.91
C THR A 113 6.15 -28.17 9.95
N THR A 114 5.18 -27.80 10.77
CA THR A 114 3.91 -28.54 10.94
C THR A 114 2.70 -27.86 10.28
N SER A 115 2.84 -26.61 9.82
CA SER A 115 1.80 -25.84 9.16
C SER A 115 2.39 -24.79 8.19
N VAL A 116 1.60 -24.36 7.21
CA VAL A 116 1.94 -23.19 6.38
C VAL A 116 1.49 -21.94 7.12
N ARG A 117 2.42 -21.03 7.37
CA ARG A 117 2.18 -19.82 8.15
C ARG A 117 1.41 -18.78 7.34
N ASP A 118 0.41 -18.17 7.96
CA ASP A 118 -0.22 -16.94 7.48
C ASP A 118 0.66 -15.73 7.84
N GLU A 119 1.15 -15.04 6.82
CA GLU A 119 1.91 -13.79 6.90
C GLU A 119 1.01 -12.55 7.01
N GLY A 120 -0.31 -12.76 7.04
CA GLY A 120 -1.31 -11.75 7.38
C GLY A 120 -1.43 -11.50 8.88
N LEU A 121 -2.35 -10.60 9.24
CA LEU A 121 -2.58 -10.19 10.63
C LEU A 121 -3.55 -11.12 11.39
N ARG A 122 -4.05 -12.18 10.74
CA ARG A 122 -5.12 -13.04 11.29
C ARG A 122 -4.64 -14.37 11.83
N GLY A 123 -3.43 -14.80 11.47
CA GLY A 123 -2.87 -16.07 11.94
C GLY A 123 -3.64 -17.28 11.43
N ASN A 124 -4.24 -17.19 10.24
CA ASN A 124 -4.97 -18.29 9.59
C ASN A 124 -3.98 -19.31 9.00
N ASN A 125 -3.17 -19.94 9.83
CA ASN A 125 -2.20 -20.95 9.40
C ASN A 125 -2.92 -22.18 8.80
N LEU A 126 -2.37 -22.75 7.74
CA LEU A 126 -2.94 -23.95 7.10
C LEU A 126 -2.24 -25.20 7.61
N ALA A 127 -3.03 -26.21 8.00
CA ALA A 127 -2.49 -27.53 8.31
C ALA A 127 -2.14 -28.29 7.02
N PHE A 128 -1.15 -29.16 7.08
CA PHE A 128 -0.87 -30.08 5.99
C PHE A 128 -1.89 -31.21 5.93
N SER A 129 -2.23 -31.65 4.72
CA SER A 129 -2.90 -32.94 4.54
C SER A 129 -1.96 -34.10 4.90
N THR A 130 -2.49 -35.32 5.01
CA THR A 130 -1.69 -36.53 5.27
C THR A 130 -0.53 -36.70 4.29
N LYS A 131 -0.73 -36.31 3.02
CA LYS A 131 0.32 -36.21 2.02
C LYS A 131 0.76 -34.75 1.87
N ARG A 132 2.00 -34.45 2.24
CA ARG A 132 2.55 -33.11 2.06
C ARG A 132 2.74 -32.78 0.57
N PRO A 133 2.46 -31.54 0.14
CA PRO A 133 2.83 -31.07 -1.18
C PRO A 133 4.35 -31.15 -1.39
N ARG A 134 4.77 -31.38 -2.63
CA ARG A 134 6.18 -31.33 -2.99
C ARG A 134 6.66 -29.88 -2.94
N ILE A 135 7.72 -29.63 -2.18
CA ILE A 135 8.41 -28.34 -2.15
C ILE A 135 9.37 -28.29 -3.35
N LEU A 136 9.37 -27.17 -4.06
CA LEU A 136 10.29 -26.90 -5.16
C LEU A 136 10.80 -25.46 -5.05
N LEU A 137 11.91 -25.18 -5.73
CA LEU A 137 12.41 -23.82 -5.85
C LEU A 137 11.46 -22.99 -6.72
N SER A 138 11.03 -21.85 -6.20
CA SER A 138 10.19 -20.91 -6.95
C SER A 138 10.83 -20.48 -8.26
N THR A 139 10.02 -20.42 -9.31
CA THR A 139 10.34 -19.76 -10.58
C THR A 139 9.41 -18.59 -10.86
N ALA A 140 8.56 -18.22 -9.90
CA ALA A 140 7.72 -17.04 -10.01
C ALA A 140 8.62 -15.79 -10.00
N PRO A 141 8.31 -14.78 -10.82
CA PRO A 141 9.09 -13.53 -10.89
C PRO A 141 8.77 -12.61 -9.71
N VAL A 142 8.75 -13.14 -8.49
CA VAL A 142 8.53 -12.36 -7.27
C VAL A 142 9.86 -11.76 -6.86
N SER A 143 9.96 -10.43 -6.93
CA SER A 143 11.21 -9.70 -6.71
C SER A 143 10.98 -8.47 -5.84
N THR A 144 12.07 -7.80 -5.51
CA THR A 144 12.09 -6.48 -4.89
C THR A 144 12.05 -5.36 -5.92
N ASP A 145 11.81 -5.71 -7.19
CA ASP A 145 11.74 -4.83 -8.35
C ASP A 145 10.81 -5.44 -9.42
N THR A 146 10.70 -4.83 -10.60
CA THR A 146 9.90 -5.38 -11.71
C THR A 146 10.38 -6.76 -12.15
N ALA A 147 9.48 -7.58 -12.72
CA ALA A 147 9.76 -8.97 -13.11
C ALA A 147 10.97 -9.14 -14.05
N GLN A 148 11.31 -8.12 -14.83
CA GLN A 148 12.44 -8.13 -15.75
C GLN A 148 13.80 -7.88 -15.06
N VAL A 149 13.79 -7.27 -13.87
CA VAL A 149 15.01 -6.92 -13.14
C VAL A 149 15.46 -8.13 -12.32
N ARG A 150 16.57 -8.73 -12.76
CA ARG A 150 17.22 -9.82 -12.05
C ARG A 150 18.12 -9.26 -10.94
N SER A 151 17.90 -9.68 -9.70
CA SER A 151 18.84 -9.43 -8.62
C SER A 151 20.15 -10.17 -8.87
N ALA A 152 21.29 -9.49 -8.74
CA ALA A 152 22.62 -10.12 -8.86
C ALA A 152 22.87 -11.17 -7.76
N LEU A 153 22.13 -11.10 -6.64
CA LEU A 153 22.23 -12.03 -5.52
C LEU A 153 21.28 -13.24 -5.67
N ALA A 154 20.31 -13.17 -6.59
CA ALA A 154 19.34 -14.24 -6.82
C ALA A 154 19.65 -14.97 -8.14
N ASP A 155 19.92 -16.27 -8.04
CA ASP A 155 20.51 -17.02 -9.15
C ASP A 155 19.47 -17.65 -10.11
N VAL A 156 18.18 -17.49 -9.85
CA VAL A 156 17.13 -18.12 -10.69
C VAL A 156 16.75 -17.21 -11.85
N ARG A 157 17.08 -17.65 -13.06
CA ARG A 157 16.55 -17.02 -14.28
C ARG A 157 15.07 -17.40 -14.45
N THR A 158 14.21 -16.39 -14.58
CA THR A 158 12.80 -16.58 -14.92
C THR A 158 12.57 -16.30 -16.41
N PRO A 159 11.42 -16.70 -16.99
CA PRO A 159 11.05 -16.33 -18.36
C PRO A 159 10.92 -14.81 -18.60
N PHE A 160 10.92 -14.00 -17.55
CA PHE A 160 10.82 -12.54 -17.63
C PHE A 160 12.19 -11.86 -17.78
N HIS A 161 13.28 -12.58 -17.54
CA HIS A 161 14.64 -12.04 -17.67
C HIS A 161 15.17 -12.20 -19.09
N ASP A 162 15.69 -11.09 -19.63
CA ASP A 162 16.31 -11.05 -20.95
C ASP A 162 17.62 -10.27 -20.93
N THR A 163 18.43 -10.45 -21.96
CA THR A 163 19.65 -9.64 -22.18
C THR A 163 19.29 -8.32 -22.84
N VAL A 164 19.93 -7.24 -22.40
CA VAL A 164 19.74 -5.89 -22.96
C VAL A 164 21.07 -5.37 -23.52
N SER A 165 20.97 -4.51 -24.52
CA SER A 165 22.10 -3.80 -25.11
C SER A 165 22.43 -2.57 -24.26
N GLY A 166 23.53 -2.64 -23.52
CA GLY A 166 24.02 -1.52 -22.69
C GLY A 166 23.28 -1.37 -21.37
N ALA A 167 23.55 -0.26 -20.68
CA ALA A 167 22.98 0.02 -19.37
C ALA A 167 21.52 0.51 -19.49
N PRO A 168 20.56 -0.11 -18.76
CA PRO A 168 19.20 0.41 -18.69
C PRO A 168 19.15 1.73 -17.90
N ALA A 169 18.19 2.59 -18.21
CA ALA A 169 17.85 3.78 -17.44
C ALA A 169 16.61 3.53 -16.58
N ALA A 170 16.61 4.05 -15.36
CA ALA A 170 15.45 4.02 -14.47
C ALA A 170 14.98 5.45 -14.18
N SER A 171 13.66 5.65 -14.10
CA SER A 171 13.08 6.93 -13.71
C SER A 171 11.84 6.70 -12.85
N GLU A 172 11.56 7.62 -11.93
CA GLU A 172 10.44 7.54 -11.01
C GLU A 172 9.42 8.65 -11.30
N TYR A 173 8.15 8.32 -11.12
CA TYR A 173 7.04 9.21 -11.44
C TYR A 173 5.88 8.98 -10.47
N ALA A 174 5.11 10.04 -10.23
CA ALA A 174 3.90 9.96 -9.42
C ALA A 174 2.72 9.43 -10.26
N ASP A 175 1.90 8.60 -9.65
CA ASP A 175 0.67 8.05 -10.21
C ASP A 175 -0.49 8.31 -9.25
N LEU A 176 -1.62 8.78 -9.79
CA LEU A 176 -2.84 8.99 -9.02
C LEU A 176 -3.79 7.82 -9.31
N GLN A 177 -4.03 7.00 -8.30
CA GLN A 177 -4.88 5.83 -8.39
C GLN A 177 -6.18 6.02 -7.61
N PHE A 178 -7.16 5.20 -7.93
CA PHE A 178 -8.43 5.13 -7.21
C PHE A 178 -8.60 3.74 -6.62
N ASP A 179 -9.09 3.67 -5.39
CA ASP A 179 -9.52 2.40 -4.80
C ASP A 179 -10.91 1.99 -5.32
N SER A 180 -11.40 0.83 -4.87
CA SER A 180 -12.71 0.32 -5.28
C SER A 180 -13.90 1.18 -4.83
N LYS A 181 -13.68 2.19 -3.97
CA LYS A 181 -14.69 3.15 -3.50
C LYS A 181 -14.53 4.52 -4.18
N GLY A 182 -13.57 4.67 -5.08
CA GLY A 182 -13.25 5.95 -5.73
C GLY A 182 -12.43 6.90 -4.85
N GLU A 183 -11.84 6.43 -3.75
CA GLU A 183 -10.92 7.24 -2.95
C GLU A 183 -9.55 7.31 -3.65
N THR A 184 -9.01 8.53 -3.75
CA THR A 184 -7.71 8.79 -4.39
C THR A 184 -6.54 8.37 -3.52
N ARG A 185 -5.52 7.79 -4.14
CA ARG A 185 -4.23 7.46 -3.52
C ARG A 185 -3.09 7.87 -4.44
N GLY A 186 -2.09 8.55 -3.89
CA GLY A 186 -0.83 8.80 -4.57
C GLY A 186 0.09 7.59 -4.46
N VAL A 187 0.73 7.21 -5.56
CA VAL A 187 1.68 6.09 -5.63
C VAL A 187 2.94 6.56 -6.35
N LEU A 188 4.11 6.24 -5.80
CA LEU A 188 5.38 6.44 -6.49
C LEU A 188 5.67 5.20 -7.32
N LYS A 189 5.84 5.40 -8.62
CA LYS A 189 6.15 4.34 -9.58
C LYS A 189 7.52 4.53 -10.20
N ARG A 190 8.09 3.45 -10.67
CA ARG A 190 9.33 3.43 -11.45
C ARG A 190 9.08 2.83 -12.83
N CYS A 191 9.79 3.35 -13.81
CA CYS A 191 9.92 2.78 -15.13
C CYS A 191 11.38 2.51 -15.50
N TYR A 192 11.56 1.63 -16.49
CA TYR A 192 12.86 1.23 -17.03
C TYR A 192 12.86 1.38 -18.54
N GLY A 193 13.78 2.18 -19.07
CA GLY A 193 14.07 2.29 -20.49
C GLY A 193 15.34 1.51 -20.84
N PHE A 194 15.30 0.68 -21.89
CA PHE A 194 16.46 -0.11 -22.33
C PHE A 194 16.39 -0.43 -23.82
N VAL A 195 17.53 -0.82 -24.40
CA VAL A 195 17.60 -1.28 -25.79
C VAL A 195 17.75 -2.80 -25.81
N ARG A 196 17.00 -3.48 -26.67
CA ARG A 196 17.14 -4.92 -26.95
C ARG A 196 16.95 -5.15 -28.44
N ASP A 197 17.84 -5.92 -29.06
CA ASP A 197 17.82 -6.20 -30.50
C ASP A 197 17.70 -4.94 -31.37
N GLY A 198 18.43 -3.88 -30.98
CA GLY A 198 18.41 -2.59 -31.68
C GLY A 198 17.12 -1.77 -31.52
N ARG A 199 16.18 -2.20 -30.67
CA ARG A 199 14.92 -1.49 -30.40
C ARG A 199 14.86 -0.98 -28.97
N TRP A 200 14.35 0.23 -28.80
CA TRP A 200 14.07 0.78 -27.47
C TRP A 200 12.79 0.19 -26.88
N HIS A 201 12.84 -0.11 -25.60
CA HIS A 201 11.75 -0.69 -24.80
C HIS A 201 11.55 0.14 -23.53
N LEU A 202 10.29 0.23 -23.10
CA LEU A 202 9.90 0.85 -21.83
C LEU A 202 9.03 -0.11 -21.03
N VAL A 203 9.44 -0.37 -19.79
CA VAL A 203 8.64 -1.06 -18.79
C VAL A 203 8.20 -0.03 -17.76
N THR A 204 6.90 0.07 -17.48
CA THR A 204 6.33 1.01 -16.51
C THR A 204 5.53 0.24 -15.44
N GLY A 205 5.09 0.95 -14.40
CA GLY A 205 4.10 0.40 -13.47
C GLY A 205 4.68 -0.23 -12.21
N TYR A 206 6.01 -0.29 -12.03
CA TYR A 206 6.58 -0.84 -10.81
C TYR A 206 6.28 0.10 -9.63
N LYS A 207 5.49 -0.36 -8.66
CA LYS A 207 5.20 0.40 -7.44
C LYS A 207 6.43 0.39 -6.52
N VAL A 208 7.03 1.57 -6.34
CA VAL A 208 8.11 1.78 -5.36
C VAL A 208 7.53 1.87 -3.96
N GLY A 209 6.43 2.61 -3.82
CA GLY A 209 5.76 2.84 -2.54
C GLY A 209 4.56 3.75 -2.68
N ASP A 210 3.89 4.00 -1.55
CA ASP A 210 2.80 4.96 -1.49
C ASP A 210 3.32 6.38 -1.29
N LEU A 211 2.64 7.34 -1.90
CA LEU A 211 2.87 8.75 -1.64
C LEU A 211 1.83 9.24 -0.64
N THR A 212 2.30 9.66 0.52
CA THR A 212 1.49 10.39 1.50
C THR A 212 1.67 11.87 1.24
N THR A 213 0.60 12.56 0.87
CA THR A 213 0.59 14.03 0.87
C THR A 213 0.41 14.51 2.29
N GLU A 214 1.48 15.06 2.87
CA GLU A 214 1.43 15.80 4.12
C GLU A 214 1.29 17.28 3.80
N TRP A 215 0.22 17.91 4.29
CA TRP A 215 0.10 19.36 4.27
C TRP A 215 1.01 19.93 5.35
N VAL A 216 2.16 20.45 4.93
CA VAL A 216 2.90 21.40 5.77
C VAL A 216 2.10 22.70 5.71
N GLY A 217 1.68 23.21 6.88
CA GLY A 217 0.84 24.41 6.97
C GLY A 217 1.43 25.62 6.24
N GLN A 218 0.66 26.71 6.17
CA GLN A 218 1.15 27.99 5.66
C GLN A 218 2.43 28.36 6.42
N ALA A 219 3.59 28.24 5.77
CA ALA A 219 4.80 28.86 6.27
C ALA A 219 4.64 30.35 5.98
N GLN A 220 4.45 31.15 7.03
CA GLN A 220 4.44 32.59 6.93
C GLN A 220 5.89 33.05 6.77
N PHE A 221 6.35 33.10 5.52
CA PHE A 221 7.62 33.74 5.19
C PHE A 221 7.36 35.25 5.21
N ASP A 222 7.98 35.97 6.14
CA ASP A 222 7.83 37.43 6.39
C ASP A 222 6.61 37.86 7.25
N PRO A 223 6.55 37.49 8.54
CA PRO A 223 5.59 38.09 9.46
C PRO A 223 5.93 39.56 9.71
N GLN A 224 5.06 40.48 9.26
CA GLN A 224 5.15 41.89 9.63
C GLN A 224 4.46 42.12 10.98
N LEU A 225 5.24 42.51 11.99
CA LEU A 225 4.71 42.99 13.27
C LEU A 225 4.39 44.48 13.14
N MET A 226 3.11 44.84 13.14
CA MET A 226 2.67 46.24 13.18
C MET A 226 1.91 46.51 14.48
N GLY A 227 2.42 47.43 15.30
CA GLY A 227 1.81 47.82 16.57
C GLY A 227 2.55 48.97 17.23
N TYR A 228 1.97 49.50 18.30
CA TYR A 228 2.59 50.49 19.18
C TYR A 228 2.83 49.85 20.55
N ILE A 229 3.97 50.16 21.17
CA ILE A 229 4.22 49.83 22.58
C ILE A 229 3.74 51.02 23.39
N GLU A 230 2.71 50.81 24.19
CA GLU A 230 2.19 51.84 25.09
C GLU A 230 2.71 51.60 26.51
N GLY A 231 3.45 52.57 27.03
CA GLY A 231 3.98 52.57 28.38
C GLY A 231 5.17 53.52 28.52
N ALA A 232 5.17 54.36 29.56
CA ALA A 232 6.37 55.06 29.96
C ALA A 232 7.44 54.01 30.37
N PRO A 233 8.74 54.24 30.12
CA PRO A 233 9.79 53.36 30.62
C PRO A 233 9.60 53.15 32.13
N PRO A 234 9.93 51.97 32.69
CA PRO A 234 9.79 51.69 34.11
C PRO A 234 10.87 52.45 34.89
N VAL A 235 10.73 53.76 34.96
CA VAL A 235 11.53 54.65 35.79
C VAL A 235 10.55 55.57 36.51
N PRO A 236 10.64 55.68 37.85
CA PRO A 236 9.84 56.64 38.60
C PRO A 236 10.00 58.02 37.97
N SER A 237 8.88 58.70 37.70
CA SER A 237 8.82 60.01 37.06
C SER A 237 9.70 61.07 37.74
N GLU A 238 10.07 60.83 38.99
CA GLU A 238 10.98 61.65 39.80
C GLU A 238 12.41 61.76 39.21
N ASN A 239 12.88 60.77 38.45
CA ASN A 239 14.21 60.78 37.82
C ASN A 239 14.23 61.43 36.41
N LEU A 240 13.13 62.01 35.95
CA LEU A 240 12.94 62.45 34.56
C LEU A 240 12.89 63.99 34.35
N THR A 241 13.44 64.78 35.28
CA THR A 241 13.54 66.25 35.10
C THR A 241 15.00 66.71 35.00
N GLY A 242 15.28 67.61 34.04
CA GLY A 242 16.51 68.42 34.03
C GLY A 242 17.69 67.94 33.17
N LYS A 243 17.52 67.05 32.19
CA LYS A 243 18.60 66.71 31.23
C LYS A 243 18.45 67.49 29.91
N PRO A 244 19.42 68.33 29.52
CA PRO A 244 19.32 69.17 28.32
C PRO A 244 19.34 68.38 27.00
N ASP A 245 19.90 67.18 26.99
CA ASP A 245 20.03 66.35 25.77
C ASP A 245 18.86 65.38 25.54
N GLY A 246 17.79 65.50 26.35
CA GLY A 246 16.62 64.61 26.29
C GLY A 246 16.95 63.17 26.70
N PHE A 247 16.07 62.23 26.32
CA PHE A 247 16.15 60.80 26.66
C PHE A 247 16.30 59.92 25.42
N LEU A 248 17.02 60.40 24.40
CA LEU A 248 17.30 59.63 23.18
C LEU A 248 17.94 58.28 23.54
N GLY A 249 17.25 57.19 23.23
CA GLY A 249 17.70 55.82 23.51
C GLY A 249 17.35 55.25 24.89
N ALA A 250 16.48 55.89 25.69
CA ALA A 250 16.11 55.38 27.02
C ALA A 250 15.26 54.09 27.02
N SER A 251 14.63 53.75 25.89
CA SER A 251 13.91 52.51 25.68
C SER A 251 14.36 51.89 24.35
N SER A 252 14.69 50.60 24.36
CA SER A 252 15.00 49.83 23.16
C SER A 252 14.17 48.55 23.14
N VAL A 253 13.85 48.07 21.94
CA VAL A 253 13.27 46.76 21.69
C VAL A 253 14.26 45.99 20.85
N GLU A 254 14.59 44.79 21.28
CA GLU A 254 15.44 43.87 20.53
C GLU A 254 14.62 42.61 20.26
N PHE A 255 14.64 42.16 19.00
CA PHE A 255 14.09 40.87 18.63
C PHE A 255 15.23 39.86 18.58
N THR A 256 15.08 38.75 19.28
CA THR A 256 16.00 37.62 19.19
C THR A 256 15.33 36.53 18.37
N GLU A 257 16.04 36.00 17.37
CA GLU A 257 15.56 34.86 16.60
C GLU A 257 15.38 33.66 17.54
N ALA A 258 14.23 32.98 17.43
CA ALA A 258 13.97 31.81 18.26
C ALA A 258 14.73 30.59 17.72
N ASP A 259 15.62 30.01 18.53
CA ASP A 259 16.39 28.80 18.18
C ASP A 259 15.51 27.54 18.00
N GLN A 260 14.23 27.61 18.40
CA GLN A 260 13.31 26.48 18.34
C GLN A 260 11.92 26.92 17.87
N VAL A 261 11.54 26.45 16.68
CA VAL A 261 10.19 26.58 16.13
C VAL A 261 9.38 25.33 16.50
N VAL A 262 8.31 25.50 17.28
CA VAL A 262 7.37 24.41 17.57
C VAL A 262 6.26 24.42 16.52
N HIS A 263 6.26 23.43 15.62
CA HIS A 263 5.17 23.22 14.69
C HIS A 263 4.05 22.42 15.37
N SER A 264 2.93 23.10 15.67
CA SER A 264 1.69 22.42 16.07
C SER A 264 0.82 22.18 14.83
N LEU A 265 0.81 20.93 14.35
CA LEU A 265 0.00 20.51 13.21
C LEU A 265 -1.37 20.01 13.69
N SER A 266 -2.44 20.53 13.11
CA SER A 266 -3.79 19.98 13.25
C SER A 266 -4.43 19.83 11.88
N ALA A 267 -5.11 18.71 11.65
CA ALA A 267 -5.82 18.43 10.41
C ALA A 267 -7.30 18.14 10.73
N SER A 268 -8.21 18.76 9.96
CA SER A 268 -9.62 18.39 9.95
C SER A 268 -10.07 18.14 8.50
N LYS A 269 -10.86 17.09 8.30
CA LYS A 269 -11.43 16.71 7.01
C LYS A 269 -12.94 16.82 7.10
N THR A 270 -13.54 17.72 6.32
CA THR A 270 -15.00 17.80 6.19
C THR A 270 -15.40 17.20 4.85
N ARG A 271 -16.23 16.16 4.87
CA ARG A 271 -16.82 15.55 3.66
C ARG A 271 -18.24 16.09 3.51
N SER A 272 -18.54 16.74 2.40
CA SER A 272 -19.93 16.97 1.99
C SER A 272 -20.39 15.75 1.22
N THR A 273 -21.44 15.11 1.69
CA THR A 273 -22.18 14.08 0.95
C THR A 273 -23.40 14.77 0.35
N ASN A 274 -23.44 14.90 -0.98
CA ASN A 274 -24.71 15.07 -1.69
C ASN A 274 -25.38 13.71 -1.87
#